data_AF-A0AAP0BEV4-F1
#
_entry.id   AF-A0AAP0BEV4-F1
#
_cell.length_a   1.000
_cell.length_b   1.000
_cell.length_c   1.000
_cell.angle_alpha   90.00
_cell.angle_beta   90.00
_cell.angle_gamma   90.00
#
_symmetry.space_group_name_H-M   'P 1'
#
loop_
_entity.id
_entity.type
_entity.pdbx_description
1 polymer ?
#
loop_
_entity_poly.entity_id
_entity_poly.type
_entity_poly.pdbx_seq_one_letter_code
_entity_poly.pdbx_strand_id
1 'polypeptide(L)'
;MGASKYTKGCTGWLIVLIVAAFVVTAVVVSLRKKGHHSDMGPVPGPPGAITQKYADALSVAVQFFQVQQSGKLVNNKISWRGDSALNDGSLAGLDLSKGMYDAGDHIKFGFPMAFTATLLSWAILEYGDQMSAVNQLVPAQESLKWITDYLINAHPSDSILYIQVGDPDLDHQCWQRPEEMTEKRPLIQINKKNPGTEVAAETAAAMSAASLVFKGINSSYSDLLLQHAQNLFTFADGHKVSYTITYPELQKYYNSTGYEDELLWAASWLYHATGDQSYLSYVTVQNGESFADWGRPTWFSWDDKRSGTQVLLSRLNLFGAKDSTNAENKGLGMYRMTAEAIMCGLLPDSPTSTSSRTDGGLVWIDEWNALQHPIAASFLAVLYSDYMLTSRTPTFSCSGVTFSSSDLRKFAMSQADYVLGNNPMGMSYLIGYGDKYPKQVHHRGASIPVNANTGCDGFQWLKSPNPNPNVAVVLFCWRSFQE
;
A
#
# COMPACT_ATOMS: atom_id res chain seq x y z
N MET A 1 -90.44 -2.61 42.32
CA MET A 1 -90.09 -3.62 41.29
C MET A 1 -89.43 -2.89 40.12
N GLY A 2 -88.25 -3.37 39.68
CA GLY A 2 -87.51 -2.99 38.45
C GLY A 2 -86.67 -1.70 38.54
N ALA A 3 -85.32 -1.71 38.67
CA ALA A 3 -84.27 -2.02 37.67
C ALA A 3 -84.38 -1.14 36.40
N SER A 4 -83.37 -0.46 35.83
CA SER A 4 -81.95 -0.83 35.66
C SER A 4 -81.03 0.38 35.37
N LYS A 5 -79.81 0.24 35.92
CA LYS A 5 -78.53 0.97 35.78
C LYS A 5 -78.07 1.39 34.36
N TYR A 6 -77.51 2.62 34.35
CA TYR A 6 -76.33 3.14 33.62
C TYR A 6 -75.65 2.25 32.55
N THR A 7 -75.65 2.74 31.31
CA THR A 7 -74.69 2.39 30.24
C THR A 7 -74.24 3.66 29.50
N LYS A 8 -73.30 4.41 30.09
CA LYS A 8 -72.57 5.50 29.41
C LYS A 8 -71.04 5.46 29.67
N GLY A 9 -70.49 4.26 29.92
CA GLY A 9 -69.07 4.08 30.24
C GLY A 9 -68.20 3.46 29.13
N CYS A 10 -68.78 2.68 28.20
CA CYS A 10 -67.97 1.88 27.27
C CYS A 10 -67.46 2.65 26.04
N THR A 11 -68.22 3.61 25.52
CA THR A 11 -67.87 4.30 24.25
C THR A 11 -66.73 5.31 24.42
N GLY A 12 -66.61 5.96 25.58
CA GLY A 12 -65.51 6.90 25.85
C GLY A 12 -64.15 6.20 26.00
N TRP A 13 -64.11 5.06 26.68
CA TRP A 13 -62.88 4.27 26.84
C TRP A 13 -62.37 3.69 25.52
N LEU A 14 -63.29 3.31 24.63
CA LEU A 14 -62.94 2.77 23.30
C LEU A 14 -62.26 3.83 22.42
N ILE A 15 -62.73 5.08 22.48
CA ILE A 15 -62.11 6.22 21.79
C ILE A 15 -60.73 6.53 22.38
N VAL A 16 -60.58 6.52 23.70
CA VAL A 16 -59.29 6.75 24.37
C VAL A 16 -58.27 5.67 23.99
N LEU A 17 -58.69 4.40 23.91
CA LEU A 17 -57.80 3.30 23.51
C LEU A 17 -57.39 3.39 22.04
N ILE A 18 -58.29 3.81 21.14
CA ILE A 18 -57.95 4.04 19.72
C ILE A 18 -56.95 5.18 19.58
N VAL A 19 -57.17 6.30 20.28
CA VAL A 19 -56.23 7.44 20.24
C VAL A 19 -54.88 7.05 20.84
N ALA A 20 -54.85 6.33 21.95
CA ALA A 20 -53.61 5.84 22.54
C ALA A 20 -52.86 4.88 21.60
N ALA A 21 -53.55 3.98 20.91
CA ALA A 21 -52.96 3.08 19.93
C ALA A 21 -52.37 3.86 18.73
N PHE A 22 -53.04 4.90 18.25
CA PHE A 22 -52.52 5.79 17.21
C PHE A 22 -51.29 6.56 17.66
N VAL A 23 -51.27 7.08 18.88
CA VAL A 23 -50.11 7.79 19.45
C VAL A 23 -48.93 6.84 19.62
N VAL A 24 -49.14 5.64 20.17
CA VAL A 24 -48.07 4.64 20.30
C VAL A 24 -47.55 4.22 18.93
N THR A 25 -48.42 4.00 17.96
CA THR A 25 -48.01 3.66 16.58
C THR A 25 -47.23 4.81 15.95
N ALA A 26 -47.67 6.05 16.12
CA ALA A 26 -46.97 7.23 15.62
C ALA A 26 -45.60 7.41 16.29
N VAL A 27 -45.49 7.17 17.59
CA VAL A 27 -44.22 7.21 18.35
C VAL A 27 -43.30 6.07 17.91
N VAL A 28 -43.79 4.85 17.74
CA VAL A 28 -43.01 3.71 17.23
C VAL A 28 -42.56 3.94 15.79
N VAL A 29 -43.41 4.50 14.93
CA VAL A 29 -43.04 4.88 13.55
C VAL A 29 -42.02 6.03 13.54
N SER A 30 -42.14 7.00 14.45
CA SER A 30 -41.20 8.12 14.57
C SER A 30 -39.84 7.66 15.15
N LEU A 31 -39.84 6.73 16.10
CA LEU A 31 -38.63 6.08 16.63
C LEU A 31 -37.99 5.14 15.60
N ARG A 32 -38.78 4.42 14.80
CA ARG A 32 -38.30 3.64 13.63
C ARG A 32 -37.84 4.51 12.46
N LYS A 33 -38.27 5.78 12.36
CA LYS A 33 -37.72 6.76 11.40
C LYS A 33 -36.46 7.44 11.94
N LYS A 34 -36.30 7.55 13.27
CA LYS A 34 -35.07 8.04 13.90
C LYS A 34 -33.95 6.98 13.97
N GLY A 35 -34.28 5.70 13.96
CA GLY A 35 -33.32 4.61 13.75
C GLY A 35 -33.29 4.18 12.29
N HIS A 36 -32.19 4.41 11.58
CA HIS A 36 -31.96 4.18 10.14
C HIS A 36 -32.29 5.33 9.19
N HIS A 37 -32.02 6.58 9.57
CA HIS A 37 -31.32 7.42 8.60
C HIS A 37 -29.87 6.91 8.59
N SER A 38 -29.51 6.09 7.60
CA SER A 38 -28.10 5.93 7.27
C SER A 38 -27.64 7.31 6.79
N ASP A 39 -27.06 8.09 7.68
CA ASP A 39 -26.24 9.23 7.30
C ASP A 39 -25.07 8.65 6.51
N MET A 40 -25.31 8.45 5.21
CA MET A 40 -24.24 8.15 4.27
C MET A 40 -23.33 9.36 4.35
N GLY A 41 -22.12 9.15 4.87
CA GLY A 41 -21.11 10.18 4.95
C GLY A 41 -20.92 10.87 3.59
N PRO A 42 -20.35 12.08 3.56
CA PRO A 42 -20.11 12.77 2.31
C PRO A 42 -19.28 11.88 1.38
N VAL A 43 -19.65 11.84 0.10
CA VAL A 43 -18.84 11.18 -0.94
C VAL A 43 -17.48 11.88 -0.98
N PRO A 44 -16.37 11.14 -1.08
CA PRO A 44 -15.06 11.73 -1.31
C PRO A 44 -15.13 12.75 -2.45
N GLY A 45 -14.79 13.99 -2.13
CA GLY A 45 -14.84 15.13 -3.04
C GLY A 45 -13.52 15.90 -2.97
N PRO A 46 -13.50 17.20 -3.34
CA PRO A 46 -12.34 18.05 -3.16
C PRO A 46 -11.79 17.95 -1.73
N PRO A 47 -10.48 18.17 -1.53
CA PRO A 47 -9.86 18.05 -0.22
C PRO A 47 -10.68 18.76 0.86
N GLY A 48 -11.09 17.99 1.87
CA GLY A 48 -11.77 18.52 3.06
C GLY A 48 -10.81 19.36 3.92
N ALA A 49 -11.23 19.65 5.15
CA ALA A 49 -10.35 20.33 6.10
C ALA A 49 -9.04 19.55 6.30
N ILE A 50 -7.92 20.26 6.21
CA ILE A 50 -6.59 19.66 6.40
C ILE A 50 -6.38 19.39 7.89
N THR A 51 -6.19 18.11 8.23
CA THR A 51 -5.73 17.72 9.56
C THR A 51 -4.20 17.85 9.60
N GLN A 52 -3.71 18.92 10.23
CA GLN A 52 -2.28 19.29 10.21
C GLN A 52 -1.35 18.13 10.60
N LYS A 53 -1.74 17.34 11.61
CA LYS A 53 -1.03 16.13 12.05
C LYS A 53 -0.64 15.21 10.89
N TYR A 54 -1.58 14.91 9.98
CA TYR A 54 -1.33 14.01 8.85
C TYR A 54 -0.62 14.72 7.69
N ALA A 55 -0.83 16.02 7.52
CA ALA A 55 -0.09 16.82 6.55
C ALA A 55 1.42 16.84 6.86
N ASP A 56 1.76 17.07 8.13
CA ASP A 56 3.14 17.06 8.61
C ASP A 56 3.76 15.66 8.47
N ALA A 57 3.03 14.62 8.87
CA ALA A 57 3.46 13.23 8.70
C ALA A 57 3.71 12.87 7.23
N LEU A 58 2.85 13.30 6.31
CA LEU A 58 3.04 13.08 4.87
C LEU A 58 4.28 13.81 4.35
N SER A 59 4.50 15.07 4.76
CA SER A 59 5.70 15.81 4.36
C SER A 59 6.99 15.13 4.81
N VAL A 60 6.96 14.52 5.98
CA VAL A 60 8.06 13.68 6.49
C VAL A 60 8.16 12.42 5.63
N ALA A 61 7.10 11.62 5.50
CA ALA A 61 7.12 10.37 4.73
C ALA A 61 7.59 10.54 3.26
N VAL A 62 7.17 11.60 2.56
CA VAL A 62 7.60 11.84 1.17
C VAL A 62 9.09 12.23 1.08
N GLN A 63 9.64 12.86 2.12
CA GLN A 63 11.06 13.17 2.20
C GLN A 63 11.95 11.91 2.24
N PHE A 64 11.43 10.79 2.77
CA PHE A 64 12.16 9.51 2.80
C PHE A 64 12.62 9.05 1.42
N PHE A 65 11.81 9.28 0.37
CA PHE A 65 12.20 8.89 -0.98
C PHE A 65 13.49 9.56 -1.42
N GLN A 66 13.68 10.84 -1.08
CA GLN A 66 14.92 11.57 -1.35
C GLN A 66 16.10 11.05 -0.53
N VAL A 67 15.85 10.61 0.71
CA VAL A 67 16.85 9.98 1.58
C VAL A 67 17.38 8.67 0.97
N GLN A 68 16.59 7.95 0.18
CA GLN A 68 16.99 6.67 -0.43
C GLN A 68 17.51 6.78 -1.87
N GLN A 69 17.44 7.96 -2.52
CA GLN A 69 17.83 8.08 -3.93
C GLN A 69 19.29 7.68 -4.14
N SER A 70 19.55 6.83 -5.13
CA SER A 70 20.89 6.55 -5.64
C SER A 70 21.12 7.29 -6.95
N GLY A 71 22.38 7.50 -7.34
CA GLY A 71 22.76 8.17 -8.58
C GLY A 71 23.16 9.62 -8.37
N LYS A 72 23.14 10.39 -9.46
CA LYS A 72 23.45 11.83 -9.43
C LYS A 72 22.23 12.63 -8.99
N LEU A 73 22.21 13.12 -7.75
CA LEU A 73 21.04 13.73 -7.14
C LEU A 73 20.68 15.06 -7.82
N VAL A 74 19.37 15.30 -7.99
CA VAL A 74 18.83 16.52 -8.62
C VAL A 74 17.92 17.22 -7.62
N ASN A 75 18.08 18.53 -7.44
CA ASN A 75 17.31 19.34 -6.47
C ASN A 75 17.31 18.76 -5.05
N ASN A 76 18.44 18.19 -4.62
CA ASN A 76 18.56 17.48 -3.35
C ASN A 76 18.29 18.41 -2.15
N LYS A 77 17.30 18.06 -1.33
CA LYS A 77 16.97 18.75 -0.08
C LYS A 77 17.61 18.10 1.15
N ILE A 78 18.21 16.93 0.99
CA ILE A 78 18.84 16.17 2.07
C ILE A 78 20.33 16.51 2.11
N SER A 79 20.71 17.49 2.93
CA SER A 79 22.06 18.09 2.94
C SER A 79 23.20 17.11 3.24
N TRP A 80 22.89 15.96 3.84
CA TRP A 80 23.86 14.93 4.20
C TRP A 80 23.94 13.77 3.17
N ARG A 81 23.11 13.80 2.13
CA ARG A 81 23.18 12.91 0.97
C ARG A 81 23.92 13.60 -0.18
N GLY A 82 24.68 12.82 -0.94
CA GLY A 82 25.39 13.24 -2.15
C GLY A 82 25.25 12.22 -3.27
N ASP A 83 25.91 12.53 -4.39
CA ASP A 83 25.96 11.68 -5.57
C ASP A 83 26.64 10.33 -5.23
N SER A 84 26.01 9.23 -5.61
CA SER A 84 26.50 7.89 -5.30
C SER A 84 26.21 6.87 -6.39
N ALA A 85 26.98 5.78 -6.42
CA ALA A 85 26.79 4.65 -7.35
C ALA A 85 26.65 5.05 -8.85
N LEU A 86 27.40 6.08 -9.26
CA LEU A 86 27.28 6.71 -10.59
C LEU A 86 27.64 5.77 -11.75
N ASN A 87 28.34 4.68 -11.47
CA ASN A 87 28.79 3.71 -12.47
C ASN A 87 27.93 2.44 -12.53
N ASP A 88 26.85 2.37 -11.75
CA ASP A 88 25.91 1.25 -11.77
C ASP A 88 25.37 1.04 -13.19
N GLY A 89 25.44 -0.20 -13.70
CA GLY A 89 25.02 -0.55 -15.06
C GLY A 89 26.10 -0.50 -16.13
N SER A 90 27.24 0.15 -15.87
CA SER A 90 28.31 0.35 -16.87
C SER A 90 28.84 -0.94 -17.50
N LEU A 91 28.92 -2.04 -16.73
CA LEU A 91 29.33 -3.36 -17.22
C LEU A 91 28.39 -3.95 -18.27
N ALA A 92 27.13 -3.51 -18.29
CA ALA A 92 26.11 -3.91 -19.27
C ALA A 92 25.88 -2.84 -20.35
N GLY A 93 26.64 -1.74 -20.34
CA GLY A 93 26.40 -0.60 -21.25
C GLY A 93 25.08 0.15 -20.97
N LEU A 94 24.59 0.08 -19.73
CA LEU A 94 23.35 0.72 -19.28
C LEU A 94 23.65 1.79 -18.23
N ASP A 95 22.72 2.75 -18.07
CA ASP A 95 22.71 3.66 -16.93
C ASP A 95 21.71 3.14 -15.89
N LEU A 96 22.22 2.44 -14.88
CA LEU A 96 21.45 1.98 -13.72
C LEU A 96 21.79 2.80 -12.46
N SER A 97 22.31 4.02 -12.62
CA SER A 97 22.75 4.88 -11.52
C SER A 97 21.58 5.37 -10.65
N LYS A 98 20.41 5.67 -11.24
CA LYS A 98 19.19 6.04 -10.52
C LYS A 98 18.59 4.87 -9.71
N GLY A 99 17.38 5.08 -9.19
CA GLY A 99 16.67 4.12 -8.35
C GLY A 99 16.84 4.45 -6.87
N MET A 100 16.42 3.53 -6.03
CA MET A 100 16.48 3.68 -4.58
C MET A 100 17.37 2.61 -3.98
N TYR A 101 18.11 2.97 -2.93
CA TYR A 101 18.59 1.97 -1.99
C TYR A 101 17.41 1.39 -1.23
N ASP A 102 17.45 0.09 -1.00
CA ASP A 102 16.32 -0.68 -0.50
C ASP A 102 15.98 -0.33 0.96
N ALA A 103 16.97 -0.38 1.85
CA ALA A 103 16.77 -0.14 3.27
C ALA A 103 17.89 0.75 3.85
N GLY A 104 18.57 0.26 4.90
CA GLY A 104 19.76 0.90 5.46
C GLY A 104 21.07 0.55 4.74
N ASP A 105 20.98 -0.25 3.68
CA ASP A 105 22.05 -0.73 2.81
C ASP A 105 22.13 0.05 1.52
N HIS A 106 23.02 -0.37 0.61
CA HIS A 106 23.14 0.28 -0.69
C HIS A 106 22.83 -0.67 -1.85
N ILE A 107 22.10 -1.74 -1.60
CA ILE A 107 21.60 -2.62 -2.65
C ILE A 107 20.36 -1.99 -3.30
N LYS A 108 20.26 -2.17 -4.62
CA LYS A 108 19.04 -1.86 -5.37
C LYS A 108 18.29 -3.16 -5.64
N PHE A 109 17.41 -3.58 -4.75
CA PHE A 109 16.54 -4.74 -4.96
C PHE A 109 15.33 -4.32 -5.80
N GLY A 110 15.20 -4.87 -7.01
CA GLY A 110 14.18 -4.48 -7.99
C GLY A 110 12.75 -4.82 -7.56
N PHE A 111 12.56 -5.94 -6.87
CA PHE A 111 11.23 -6.42 -6.47
C PHE A 111 10.53 -5.50 -5.45
N PRO A 112 11.09 -5.21 -4.27
CA PRO A 112 10.50 -4.25 -3.33
C PRO A 112 10.47 -2.81 -3.88
N MET A 113 11.43 -2.44 -4.73
CA MET A 113 11.44 -1.11 -5.38
C MET A 113 10.26 -0.94 -6.36
N ALA A 114 9.96 -1.98 -7.15
CA ALA A 114 8.80 -1.99 -8.04
C ALA A 114 7.49 -1.91 -7.23
N PHE A 115 7.36 -2.70 -6.17
CA PHE A 115 6.21 -2.63 -5.26
C PHE A 115 6.00 -1.23 -4.68
N THR A 116 7.09 -0.59 -4.25
CA THR A 116 7.09 0.78 -3.75
C THR A 116 6.56 1.77 -4.79
N ALA A 117 6.98 1.64 -6.07
CA ALA A 117 6.48 2.46 -7.15
C ALA A 117 4.99 2.20 -7.46
N THR A 118 4.53 0.95 -7.38
CA THR A 118 3.11 0.62 -7.56
C THR A 118 2.26 1.27 -6.47
N LEU A 119 2.64 1.17 -5.20
CA LEU A 119 1.89 1.79 -4.10
C LEU A 119 1.93 3.31 -4.13
N LEU A 120 3.09 3.91 -4.44
CA LEU A 120 3.18 5.36 -4.58
C LEU A 120 2.29 5.85 -5.72
N SER A 121 2.24 5.12 -6.84
CA SER A 121 1.33 5.41 -7.94
C SER A 121 -0.13 5.30 -7.50
N TRP A 122 -0.51 4.22 -6.81
CA TRP A 122 -1.88 4.03 -6.33
C TRP A 122 -2.30 5.16 -5.37
N ALA A 123 -1.43 5.54 -4.43
CA ALA A 123 -1.69 6.64 -3.52
C ALA A 123 -1.84 7.99 -4.25
N ILE A 124 -1.03 8.27 -5.27
CA ILE A 124 -1.16 9.49 -6.08
C ILE A 124 -2.46 9.49 -6.88
N LEU A 125 -2.85 8.35 -7.45
CA LEU A 125 -4.08 8.23 -8.24
C LEU A 125 -5.34 8.46 -7.41
N GLU A 126 -5.35 7.98 -6.16
CA GLU A 126 -6.53 8.06 -5.29
C GLU A 126 -6.55 9.34 -4.45
N TYR A 127 -5.37 9.85 -4.06
CA TYR A 127 -5.23 10.94 -3.08
C TYR A 127 -4.39 12.13 -3.58
N GLY A 128 -4.14 12.25 -4.88
CA GLY A 128 -3.31 13.30 -5.47
C GLY A 128 -3.80 14.71 -5.15
N ASP A 129 -5.11 14.94 -5.12
CA ASP A 129 -5.69 16.24 -4.75
C ASP A 129 -5.40 16.61 -3.29
N GLN A 130 -5.48 15.64 -2.38
CA GLN A 130 -5.16 15.82 -0.96
C GLN A 130 -3.66 16.07 -0.77
N MET A 131 -2.80 15.35 -1.51
CA MET A 131 -1.36 15.62 -1.53
C MET A 131 -1.06 17.02 -2.07
N SER A 132 -1.80 17.48 -3.09
CA SER A 132 -1.65 18.81 -3.68
C SER A 132 -1.99 19.91 -2.68
N ALA A 133 -3.07 19.74 -1.93
CA ALA A 133 -3.51 20.69 -0.90
C ALA A 133 -2.46 20.95 0.21
N VAL A 134 -1.49 20.05 0.38
CA VAL A 134 -0.40 20.16 1.36
C VAL A 134 0.99 20.22 0.71
N ASN A 135 1.06 20.52 -0.59
CA ASN A 135 2.29 20.67 -1.37
C ASN A 135 3.18 19.41 -1.45
N GLN A 136 2.59 18.22 -1.32
CA GLN A 136 3.31 16.94 -1.38
C GLN A 136 3.12 16.17 -2.70
N LEU A 137 2.20 16.61 -3.57
CA LEU A 137 1.95 15.93 -4.84
C LEU A 137 3.18 15.95 -5.77
N VAL A 138 3.79 17.12 -5.98
CA VAL A 138 4.96 17.25 -6.87
C VAL A 138 6.16 16.45 -6.36
N PRO A 139 6.57 16.55 -5.06
CA PRO A 139 7.63 15.70 -4.54
C PRO A 139 7.35 14.20 -4.64
N ALA A 140 6.08 13.77 -4.47
CA ALA A 140 5.69 12.37 -4.66
C ALA A 140 5.82 11.93 -6.12
N GLN A 141 5.38 12.76 -7.08
CA GLN A 141 5.52 12.49 -8.52
C GLN A 141 6.99 12.48 -8.97
N GLU A 142 7.83 13.38 -8.47
CA GLU A 142 9.27 13.39 -8.74
C GLU A 142 9.94 12.12 -8.20
N SER A 143 9.56 11.68 -7.00
CA SER A 143 10.05 10.44 -6.40
C SER A 143 9.63 9.22 -7.20
N LEU A 144 8.35 9.16 -7.62
CA LEU A 144 7.86 8.11 -8.50
C LEU A 144 8.64 8.07 -9.81
N LYS A 145 8.84 9.23 -10.45
CA LYS A 145 9.60 9.33 -11.70
C LYS A 145 11.04 8.87 -11.52
N TRP A 146 11.67 9.16 -10.38
CA TRP A 146 13.03 8.69 -10.08
C TRP A 146 13.14 7.17 -10.12
N ILE A 147 12.15 6.48 -9.53
CA ILE A 147 12.08 5.02 -9.51
C ILE A 147 11.80 4.51 -10.92
N THR A 148 10.81 5.06 -11.62
CA THR A 148 10.41 4.55 -12.94
C THR A 148 11.45 4.83 -14.03
N ASP A 149 12.23 5.90 -13.93
CA ASP A 149 13.40 6.13 -14.80
C ASP A 149 14.42 4.99 -14.66
N TYR A 150 14.67 4.52 -13.43
CA TYR A 150 15.52 3.35 -13.19
C TYR A 150 14.91 2.07 -13.75
N LEU A 151 13.61 1.83 -13.52
CA LEU A 151 12.93 0.63 -14.01
C LEU A 151 12.90 0.55 -15.55
N ILE A 152 12.75 1.70 -16.25
CA ILE A 152 12.86 1.78 -17.71
C ILE A 152 14.26 1.34 -18.15
N ASN A 153 15.31 1.92 -17.56
CA ASN A 153 16.69 1.59 -17.91
C ASN A 153 17.07 0.14 -17.56
N ALA A 154 16.46 -0.41 -16.51
CA ALA A 154 16.62 -1.80 -16.11
C ALA A 154 15.94 -2.78 -17.07
N HIS A 155 15.04 -2.33 -17.96
CA HIS A 155 14.38 -3.15 -18.97
C HIS A 155 14.82 -2.76 -20.39
N PRO A 156 16.06 -3.09 -20.82
CA PRO A 156 16.60 -2.65 -22.10
C PRO A 156 16.02 -3.36 -23.33
N SER A 157 15.30 -4.47 -23.14
CA SER A 157 14.66 -5.24 -24.21
C SER A 157 13.52 -6.10 -23.65
N ASP A 158 12.57 -6.48 -24.50
CA ASP A 158 11.29 -7.14 -24.17
C ASP A 158 11.35 -8.38 -23.26
N SER A 159 12.51 -8.98 -23.05
CA SER A 159 12.66 -10.15 -22.18
C SER A 159 13.96 -10.13 -21.38
N ILE A 160 14.45 -8.93 -21.05
CA ILE A 160 15.59 -8.73 -20.14
C ILE A 160 15.19 -7.67 -19.13
N LEU A 161 15.23 -8.03 -17.85
CA LEU A 161 15.05 -7.10 -16.74
C LEU A 161 16.20 -7.25 -15.75
N TYR A 162 16.88 -6.16 -15.43
CA TYR A 162 17.86 -6.09 -14.35
C TYR A 162 17.14 -5.92 -13.02
N ILE A 163 17.25 -6.93 -12.15
CA ILE A 163 16.49 -7.04 -10.91
C ILE A 163 17.32 -6.69 -9.67
N GLN A 164 18.64 -6.56 -9.83
CA GLN A 164 19.53 -6.19 -8.73
C GLN A 164 20.78 -5.47 -9.23
N VAL A 165 21.20 -4.46 -8.45
CA VAL A 165 22.53 -3.86 -8.54
C VAL A 165 23.21 -3.89 -7.18
N GLY A 166 24.41 -4.47 -7.14
CA GLY A 166 25.17 -4.74 -5.92
C GLY A 166 25.16 -6.22 -5.55
N ASP A 167 26.20 -6.62 -4.83
CA ASP A 167 26.28 -7.92 -4.16
C ASP A 167 25.94 -7.69 -2.67
N PRO A 168 24.81 -8.21 -2.18
CA PRO A 168 24.39 -8.01 -0.81
C PRO A 168 25.40 -8.52 0.22
N ASP A 169 26.11 -9.62 -0.05
CA ASP A 169 27.10 -10.14 0.89
C ASP A 169 28.29 -9.19 1.04
N LEU A 170 28.74 -8.60 -0.07
CA LEU A 170 29.82 -7.60 -0.05
C LEU A 170 29.35 -6.28 0.56
N ASP A 171 28.17 -5.81 0.20
CA ASP A 171 27.59 -4.56 0.72
C ASP A 171 27.32 -4.63 2.23
N HIS A 172 26.83 -5.78 2.72
CA HIS A 172 26.50 -5.99 4.13
C HIS A 172 27.73 -6.24 5.00
N GLN A 173 28.87 -6.60 4.41
CA GLN A 173 30.17 -6.62 5.08
C GLN A 173 30.79 -5.22 5.22
N CYS A 174 30.21 -4.19 4.60
CA CYS A 174 30.68 -2.81 4.69
C CYS A 174 29.69 -1.90 5.40
N TRP A 175 30.19 -1.11 6.34
CA TRP A 175 29.44 0.01 6.91
C TRP A 175 30.07 1.33 6.48
N GLN A 176 29.56 1.90 5.40
CA GLN A 176 30.15 3.09 4.78
C GLN A 176 29.06 4.04 4.28
N ARG A 177 29.42 5.25 3.87
CA ARG A 177 28.48 6.15 3.19
C ARG A 177 28.25 5.70 1.74
N PRO A 178 27.06 5.91 1.16
CA PRO A 178 26.81 5.52 -0.23
C PRO A 178 27.73 6.26 -1.20
N GLU A 179 28.11 7.50 -0.88
CA GLU A 179 29.02 8.32 -1.69
C GLU A 179 30.47 7.79 -1.72
N GLU A 180 30.85 6.93 -0.76
CA GLU A 180 32.21 6.41 -0.56
C GLU A 180 32.36 4.94 -0.98
N MET A 181 31.32 4.34 -1.59
CA MET A 181 31.38 2.96 -2.06
C MET A 181 32.49 2.77 -3.10
N THR A 182 33.31 1.74 -2.91
CA THR A 182 34.44 1.41 -3.81
C THR A 182 34.38 -0.04 -4.30
N GLU A 183 33.55 -0.86 -3.67
CA GLU A 183 33.28 -2.24 -4.02
C GLU A 183 32.64 -2.36 -5.40
N LYS A 184 32.85 -3.52 -6.02
CA LYS A 184 32.16 -3.86 -7.26
C LYS A 184 30.68 -4.04 -6.97
N ARG A 185 29.84 -3.46 -7.82
CA ARG A 185 28.38 -3.56 -7.73
C ARG A 185 27.86 -4.38 -8.92
N PRO A 186 27.88 -5.72 -8.84
CA PRO A 186 27.47 -6.58 -9.95
C PRO A 186 25.98 -6.46 -10.25
N LEU A 187 25.59 -6.96 -11.42
CA LEU A 187 24.23 -6.89 -11.93
C LEU A 187 23.61 -8.29 -11.96
N ILE A 188 22.38 -8.43 -11.47
CA ILE A 188 21.56 -9.62 -11.68
C ILE A 188 20.42 -9.24 -12.63
N GLN A 189 20.20 -10.08 -13.64
CA GLN A 189 19.12 -9.92 -14.60
C GLN A 189 18.31 -11.21 -14.72
N ILE A 190 17.04 -11.07 -15.03
CA ILE A 190 16.19 -12.17 -15.49
C ILE A 190 15.98 -12.06 -17.00
N ASN A 191 15.80 -13.21 -17.64
CA ASN A 191 15.53 -13.32 -19.07
C ASN A 191 14.86 -14.67 -19.39
N LYS A 192 14.63 -14.97 -20.67
CA LYS A 192 13.99 -16.24 -21.10
C LYS A 192 14.71 -17.51 -20.61
N LYS A 193 16.02 -17.46 -20.37
CA LYS A 193 16.81 -18.61 -19.85
C LYS A 193 16.80 -18.66 -18.32
N ASN A 194 16.83 -17.49 -17.69
CA ASN A 194 16.83 -17.29 -16.24
C ASN A 194 15.59 -16.46 -15.85
N PRO A 195 14.39 -17.02 -15.88
CA PRO A 195 13.14 -16.30 -15.61
C PRO A 195 12.99 -15.82 -14.17
N GLY A 196 12.10 -14.84 -13.96
CA GLY A 196 11.71 -14.36 -12.64
C GLY A 196 10.37 -13.65 -12.71
N THR A 197 9.32 -14.39 -12.43
CA THR A 197 7.94 -13.99 -12.77
C THR A 197 7.46 -12.85 -11.89
N GLU A 198 7.71 -12.94 -10.59
CA GLU A 198 7.24 -12.00 -9.56
C GLU A 198 7.75 -10.59 -9.84
N VAL A 199 9.07 -10.45 -9.95
CA VAL A 199 9.71 -9.15 -10.14
C VAL A 199 9.42 -8.56 -11.52
N ALA A 200 9.25 -9.39 -12.56
CA ALA A 200 8.82 -8.91 -13.87
C ALA A 200 7.37 -8.41 -13.83
N ALA A 201 6.46 -9.17 -13.22
CA ALA A 201 5.06 -8.80 -13.10
C ALA A 201 4.86 -7.58 -12.17
N GLU A 202 5.54 -7.49 -11.03
CA GLU A 202 5.48 -6.31 -10.17
C GLU A 202 6.05 -5.06 -10.87
N THR A 203 7.12 -5.21 -11.67
CA THR A 203 7.63 -4.08 -12.48
C THR A 203 6.62 -3.67 -13.55
N ALA A 204 5.89 -4.62 -14.15
CA ALA A 204 4.79 -4.31 -15.05
C ALA A 204 3.63 -3.59 -14.34
N ALA A 205 3.28 -4.00 -13.12
CA ALA A 205 2.28 -3.32 -12.30
C ALA A 205 2.70 -1.88 -11.98
N ALA A 206 3.96 -1.68 -11.55
CA ALA A 206 4.53 -0.38 -11.23
C ALA A 206 4.46 0.59 -12.41
N MET A 207 4.90 0.15 -13.59
CA MET A 207 4.90 0.97 -14.80
C MET A 207 3.48 1.22 -15.32
N SER A 208 2.57 0.25 -15.19
CA SER A 208 1.16 0.42 -15.56
C SER A 208 0.49 1.47 -14.68
N ALA A 209 0.63 1.37 -13.36
CA ALA A 209 0.07 2.33 -12.40
C ALA A 209 0.70 3.73 -12.60
N ALA A 210 2.02 3.81 -12.79
CA ALA A 210 2.71 5.07 -13.03
C ALA A 210 2.29 5.73 -14.35
N SER A 211 2.01 4.95 -15.41
CA SER A 211 1.51 5.48 -16.68
C SER A 211 0.23 6.30 -16.48
N LEU A 212 -0.69 5.82 -15.64
CA LEU A 212 -1.92 6.54 -15.30
C LEU A 212 -1.63 7.87 -14.59
N VAL A 213 -0.66 7.90 -13.68
CA VAL A 213 -0.24 9.15 -12.99
C VAL A 213 0.30 10.17 -13.99
N PHE A 214 1.17 9.74 -14.90
CA PHE A 214 1.83 10.64 -15.85
C PHE A 214 1.02 10.94 -17.10
N LYS A 215 -0.11 10.27 -17.33
CA LYS A 215 -0.94 10.44 -18.54
C LYS A 215 -1.31 11.90 -18.81
N GLY A 216 -1.69 12.66 -17.78
CA GLY A 216 -2.02 14.08 -17.88
C GLY A 216 -0.84 15.05 -17.74
N ILE A 217 0.35 14.55 -17.38
CA ILE A 217 1.54 15.34 -17.07
C ILE A 217 2.55 15.28 -18.23
N ASN A 218 2.79 14.08 -18.75
CA ASN A 218 3.69 13.80 -19.85
C ASN A 218 3.22 12.52 -20.56
N SER A 219 2.40 12.68 -21.61
CA SER A 219 1.80 11.56 -22.34
C SER A 219 2.84 10.64 -22.99
N SER A 220 3.93 11.19 -23.55
CA SER A 220 4.99 10.38 -24.15
C SER A 220 5.70 9.49 -23.13
N TYR A 221 5.92 10.00 -21.91
CA TYR A 221 6.48 9.20 -20.83
C TYR A 221 5.49 8.14 -20.32
N SER A 222 4.20 8.48 -20.23
CA SER A 222 3.12 7.54 -19.93
C SER A 222 3.09 6.39 -20.95
N ASP A 223 3.13 6.69 -22.24
CA ASP A 223 3.12 5.68 -23.31
C ASP A 223 4.36 4.78 -23.25
N LEU A 224 5.53 5.36 -22.96
CA LEU A 224 6.77 4.60 -22.75
C LEU A 224 6.65 3.62 -21.57
N LEU A 225 6.15 4.08 -20.42
CA LEU A 225 5.91 3.22 -19.27
C LEU A 225 4.96 2.07 -19.61
N LEU A 226 3.85 2.38 -20.28
CA LEU A 226 2.85 1.38 -20.65
C LEU A 226 3.42 0.33 -21.62
N GLN A 227 4.26 0.75 -22.59
CA GLN A 227 4.94 -0.17 -23.48
C GLN A 227 5.84 -1.14 -22.72
N HIS A 228 6.69 -0.64 -21.80
CA HIS A 228 7.53 -1.51 -20.98
C HIS A 228 6.68 -2.44 -20.11
N ALA A 229 5.58 -1.96 -19.53
CA ALA A 229 4.67 -2.77 -18.72
C ALA A 229 4.07 -3.95 -19.48
N GLN A 230 3.56 -3.71 -20.70
CA GLN A 230 2.98 -4.76 -21.54
C GLN A 230 4.01 -5.82 -21.95
N ASN A 231 5.24 -5.39 -22.27
CA ASN A 231 6.33 -6.30 -22.62
C ASN A 231 6.75 -7.16 -21.41
N LEU A 232 6.91 -6.55 -20.24
CA LEU A 232 7.26 -7.25 -19.00
C LEU A 232 6.20 -8.24 -18.56
N PHE A 233 4.91 -7.88 -18.65
CA PHE A 233 3.82 -8.80 -18.34
C PHE A 233 3.80 -10.00 -19.30
N THR A 234 3.97 -9.74 -20.60
CA THR A 234 4.05 -10.81 -21.62
C THR A 234 5.23 -11.73 -21.35
N PHE A 235 6.38 -11.18 -20.95
CA PHE A 235 7.55 -11.96 -20.57
C PHE A 235 7.29 -12.81 -19.32
N ALA A 236 6.74 -12.21 -18.25
CA ALA A 236 6.43 -12.89 -16.99
C ALA A 236 5.44 -14.03 -17.18
N ASP A 237 4.30 -13.77 -17.81
CA ASP A 237 3.26 -14.78 -18.05
C ASP A 237 3.72 -15.89 -19.01
N GLY A 238 4.61 -15.57 -19.95
CA GLY A 238 5.19 -16.54 -20.89
C GLY A 238 6.28 -17.44 -20.30
N HIS A 239 6.92 -17.06 -19.18
CA HIS A 239 8.06 -17.78 -18.59
C HIS A 239 7.92 -17.92 -17.07
N LYS A 240 6.85 -18.60 -16.63
CA LYS A 240 6.46 -18.74 -15.23
C LYS A 240 7.42 -19.60 -14.40
N VAL A 241 8.39 -18.94 -13.76
CA VAL A 241 9.30 -19.50 -12.76
C VAL A 241 9.61 -18.41 -11.73
N SER A 242 9.69 -18.79 -10.46
CA SER A 242 10.06 -17.87 -9.39
C SER A 242 11.50 -17.39 -9.52
N TYR A 243 11.73 -16.09 -9.35
CA TYR A 243 13.08 -15.53 -9.48
C TYR A 243 14.06 -16.07 -8.42
N THR A 244 13.55 -16.47 -7.26
CA THR A 244 14.31 -17.13 -6.17
C THR A 244 14.58 -18.61 -6.41
N ILE A 245 13.93 -19.25 -7.38
CA ILE A 245 14.35 -20.57 -7.88
C ILE A 245 15.52 -20.38 -8.85
N THR A 246 15.47 -19.34 -9.67
CA THR A 246 16.53 -18.97 -10.61
C THR A 246 17.79 -18.48 -9.90
N TYR A 247 17.62 -17.72 -8.81
CA TYR A 247 18.68 -17.16 -7.97
C TYR A 247 18.43 -17.50 -6.48
N PRO A 248 18.70 -18.74 -6.05
CA PRO A 248 18.43 -19.19 -4.67
C PRO A 248 19.13 -18.36 -3.59
N GLU A 249 20.26 -17.74 -3.90
CA GLU A 249 20.99 -16.87 -3.00
C GLU A 249 20.22 -15.60 -2.59
N LEU A 250 19.17 -15.21 -3.32
CA LEU A 250 18.37 -14.04 -3.01
C LEU A 250 17.27 -14.30 -1.96
N GLN A 251 16.99 -15.58 -1.65
CA GLN A 251 15.98 -15.97 -0.67
C GLN A 251 16.27 -15.45 0.74
N LYS A 252 17.55 -15.22 1.09
CA LYS A 252 17.94 -14.66 2.40
C LYS A 252 17.60 -13.18 2.58
N TYR A 253 17.25 -12.47 1.49
CA TYR A 253 16.92 -11.05 1.52
C TYR A 253 15.44 -10.83 1.20
N TYR A 254 15.02 -11.23 -0.01
CA TYR A 254 13.67 -11.02 -0.51
C TYR A 254 13.11 -12.34 -1.07
N ASN A 255 12.80 -13.30 -0.20
CA ASN A 255 12.20 -14.55 -0.67
C ASN A 255 10.84 -14.33 -1.35
N SER A 256 10.51 -15.14 -2.37
CA SER A 256 9.17 -15.15 -2.97
C SER A 256 8.34 -16.31 -2.40
N THR A 257 7.06 -16.09 -2.11
CA THR A 257 6.11 -17.15 -1.73
C THR A 257 5.26 -17.69 -2.89
N GLY A 258 5.30 -17.05 -4.05
CA GLY A 258 4.55 -17.42 -5.26
C GLY A 258 4.63 -16.31 -6.30
N TYR A 259 4.15 -16.57 -7.52
CA TYR A 259 4.07 -15.55 -8.59
C TYR A 259 2.65 -15.29 -9.10
N GLU A 260 1.70 -16.12 -8.65
CA GLU A 260 0.32 -16.12 -9.07
C GLU A 260 -0.35 -14.78 -8.78
N ASP A 261 -0.06 -14.20 -7.61
CA ASP A 261 -0.66 -12.96 -7.17
C ASP A 261 -0.06 -11.72 -7.86
N GLU A 262 1.24 -11.71 -8.21
CA GLU A 262 1.83 -10.65 -9.04
C GLU A 262 1.29 -10.66 -10.46
N LEU A 263 1.04 -11.85 -11.03
CA LEU A 263 0.41 -11.93 -12.35
C LEU A 263 -1.01 -11.34 -12.33
N LEU A 264 -1.80 -11.65 -11.30
CA LEU A 264 -3.12 -11.03 -11.14
C LEU A 264 -3.02 -9.51 -10.89
N TRP A 265 -2.06 -9.09 -10.07
CA TRP A 265 -1.82 -7.69 -9.74
C TRP A 265 -1.43 -6.86 -10.97
N ALA A 266 -0.47 -7.35 -11.75
CA ALA A 266 0.00 -6.72 -12.98
C ALA A 266 -1.10 -6.62 -14.03
N ALA A 267 -1.85 -7.71 -14.27
CA ALA A 267 -2.97 -7.70 -15.20
C ALA A 267 -4.08 -6.74 -14.73
N SER A 268 -4.34 -6.62 -13.43
CA SER A 268 -5.31 -5.67 -12.89
C SER A 268 -4.91 -4.23 -13.20
N TRP A 269 -3.64 -3.86 -12.97
CA TRP A 269 -3.14 -2.52 -13.30
C TRP A 269 -3.09 -2.25 -14.81
N LEU A 270 -2.73 -3.25 -15.62
CA LEU A 270 -2.77 -3.15 -17.08
C LEU A 270 -4.21 -2.92 -17.57
N TYR A 271 -5.21 -3.59 -17.01
CA TYR A 271 -6.60 -3.32 -17.31
C TYR A 271 -6.96 -1.86 -17.00
N HIS A 272 -6.60 -1.35 -15.81
CA HIS A 272 -6.85 0.05 -15.45
C HIS A 272 -6.14 1.04 -16.39
N ALA A 273 -4.93 0.73 -16.85
CA ALA A 273 -4.14 1.59 -17.73
C ALA A 273 -4.66 1.60 -19.18
N THR A 274 -5.10 0.44 -19.69
CA THR A 274 -5.41 0.22 -21.12
C THR A 274 -6.89 0.18 -21.43
N GLY A 275 -7.72 -0.31 -20.50
CA GLY A 275 -9.10 -0.71 -20.77
C GLY A 275 -9.23 -1.99 -21.61
N ASP A 276 -8.14 -2.70 -21.87
CA ASP A 276 -8.15 -3.94 -22.66
C ASP A 276 -8.79 -5.08 -21.87
N GLN A 277 -9.91 -5.59 -22.39
CA GLN A 277 -10.71 -6.63 -21.73
C GLN A 277 -9.99 -7.97 -21.60
N SER A 278 -8.93 -8.22 -22.38
CA SER A 278 -8.12 -9.44 -22.23
C SER A 278 -7.49 -9.52 -20.83
N TYR A 279 -7.07 -8.40 -20.25
CA TYR A 279 -6.55 -8.35 -18.88
C TYR A 279 -7.64 -8.55 -17.82
N LEU A 280 -8.84 -8.00 -18.03
CA LEU A 280 -9.97 -8.26 -17.13
C LEU A 280 -10.36 -9.74 -17.15
N SER A 281 -10.45 -10.33 -18.34
CA SER A 281 -10.69 -11.76 -18.54
C SER A 281 -9.60 -12.61 -17.90
N TYR A 282 -8.33 -12.20 -18.01
CA TYR A 282 -7.20 -12.88 -17.37
C TYR A 282 -7.41 -12.99 -15.85
N VAL A 283 -7.72 -11.87 -15.18
CA VAL A 283 -7.82 -11.84 -13.70
C VAL A 283 -9.14 -12.40 -13.17
N THR A 284 -10.23 -12.36 -13.92
CA THR A 284 -11.55 -12.79 -13.43
C THR A 284 -11.98 -14.18 -13.89
N VAL A 285 -11.60 -14.59 -15.10
CA VAL A 285 -12.08 -15.83 -15.74
C VAL A 285 -10.97 -16.86 -15.87
N GLN A 286 -9.82 -16.47 -16.42
CA GLN A 286 -8.78 -17.44 -16.80
C GLN A 286 -7.98 -17.93 -15.59
N ASN A 287 -7.56 -17.01 -14.72
CA ASN A 287 -6.65 -17.31 -13.61
C ASN A 287 -7.21 -16.95 -12.23
N GLY A 288 -8.32 -16.21 -12.15
CA GLY A 288 -8.87 -15.74 -10.86
C GLY A 288 -9.17 -16.86 -9.88
N GLU A 289 -9.79 -17.95 -10.34
CA GLU A 289 -10.15 -19.09 -9.48
C GLU A 289 -8.92 -19.79 -8.89
N SER A 290 -7.84 -19.92 -9.66
CA SER A 290 -6.62 -20.60 -9.24
C SER A 290 -5.67 -19.72 -8.43
N PHE A 291 -5.58 -18.43 -8.76
CA PHE A 291 -4.49 -17.56 -8.26
C PHE A 291 -4.94 -16.64 -7.12
N ALA A 292 -6.23 -16.25 -7.07
CA ALA A 292 -6.68 -15.20 -6.17
C ALA A 292 -6.97 -15.67 -4.74
N ASP A 293 -7.03 -16.98 -4.50
CA ASP A 293 -7.40 -17.61 -3.22
C ASP A 293 -8.67 -16.99 -2.60
N TRP A 294 -9.74 -16.91 -3.40
CA TRP A 294 -10.96 -16.21 -3.00
C TRP A 294 -11.55 -16.73 -1.68
N GLY A 295 -11.98 -15.79 -0.84
CA GLY A 295 -12.54 -16.06 0.48
C GLY A 295 -11.49 -16.30 1.57
N ARG A 296 -10.19 -16.27 1.26
CA ARG A 296 -9.10 -16.41 2.22
C ARG A 296 -8.27 -15.12 2.31
N PRO A 297 -8.50 -14.28 3.33
CA PRO A 297 -7.71 -13.07 3.54
C PRO A 297 -6.21 -13.36 3.74
N THR A 298 -5.36 -12.56 3.10
CA THR A 298 -3.89 -12.57 3.27
C THR A 298 -3.41 -11.23 3.83
N TRP A 299 -2.11 -11.08 4.06
CA TRP A 299 -1.51 -9.80 4.46
C TRP A 299 -0.81 -9.15 3.28
N PHE A 300 -1.26 -7.96 2.90
CA PHE A 300 -0.67 -7.22 1.78
C PHE A 300 0.78 -6.82 2.10
N SER A 301 1.70 -7.12 1.18
CA SER A 301 3.13 -6.85 1.33
C SER A 301 3.83 -6.73 -0.03
N TRP A 302 5.15 -6.48 -0.01
CA TRP A 302 5.99 -6.56 -1.20
C TRP A 302 6.05 -7.96 -1.80
N ASP A 303 5.60 -8.99 -1.08
CA ASP A 303 5.59 -10.41 -1.51
C ASP A 303 4.17 -10.85 -1.87
N ASP A 304 3.17 -10.73 -0.99
CA ASP A 304 1.77 -11.13 -1.30
C ASP A 304 0.89 -9.94 -1.69
N LYS A 305 0.39 -9.95 -2.93
CA LYS A 305 -0.43 -8.87 -3.52
C LYS A 305 -1.92 -9.19 -3.49
N ARG A 306 -2.33 -10.39 -3.06
CA ARG A 306 -3.74 -10.84 -3.17
C ARG A 306 -4.66 -9.83 -2.55
N SER A 307 -4.42 -9.44 -1.30
CA SER A 307 -5.27 -8.48 -0.59
C SER A 307 -5.37 -7.10 -1.28
N GLY A 308 -4.28 -6.63 -1.90
CA GLY A 308 -4.29 -5.43 -2.74
C GLY A 308 -5.16 -5.62 -3.98
N THR A 309 -4.98 -6.74 -4.70
CA THR A 309 -5.77 -7.12 -5.89
C THR A 309 -7.27 -7.26 -5.55
N GLN A 310 -7.60 -7.88 -4.41
CA GLN A 310 -8.99 -8.01 -3.91
C GLN A 310 -9.65 -6.64 -3.77
N VAL A 311 -8.99 -5.70 -3.10
CA VAL A 311 -9.51 -4.35 -2.90
C VAL A 311 -9.56 -3.58 -4.21
N LEU A 312 -8.51 -3.62 -5.03
CA LEU A 312 -8.46 -2.94 -6.32
C LEU A 312 -9.61 -3.39 -7.25
N LEU A 313 -9.82 -4.70 -7.42
CA LEU A 313 -10.87 -5.22 -8.29
C LEU A 313 -12.27 -5.13 -7.67
N SER A 314 -12.40 -5.06 -6.34
CA SER A 314 -13.69 -4.78 -5.69
C SER A 314 -14.30 -3.44 -6.16
N ARG A 315 -13.45 -2.46 -6.51
CA ARG A 315 -13.84 -1.18 -7.10
C ARG A 315 -14.67 -1.37 -8.37
N LEU A 316 -14.25 -2.28 -9.25
CA LEU A 316 -14.92 -2.56 -10.52
C LEU A 316 -16.29 -3.21 -10.29
N ASN A 317 -16.42 -4.05 -9.25
CA ASN A 317 -17.72 -4.59 -8.86
C ASN A 317 -18.66 -3.50 -8.30
N LEU A 318 -18.12 -2.62 -7.45
CA LEU A 318 -18.89 -1.57 -6.76
C LEU A 318 -19.36 -0.46 -7.70
N PHE A 319 -18.55 -0.08 -8.70
CA PHE A 319 -18.88 0.99 -9.65
C PHE A 319 -19.49 0.48 -10.97
N GLY A 320 -19.36 -0.81 -11.24
CA GLY A 320 -19.77 -1.44 -12.50
C GLY A 320 -18.66 -1.35 -13.56
N ALA A 321 -18.11 -2.49 -13.95
CA ALA A 321 -17.18 -2.59 -15.07
C ALA A 321 -17.93 -2.46 -16.39
N LYS A 322 -17.49 -1.53 -17.26
CA LYS A 322 -18.07 -1.34 -18.59
C LYS A 322 -17.84 -2.58 -19.45
N ASP A 323 -18.89 -2.97 -20.18
CA ASP A 323 -18.89 -4.05 -21.17
C ASP A 323 -18.44 -5.42 -20.61
N SER A 324 -18.51 -5.61 -19.29
CA SER A 324 -18.16 -6.85 -18.63
C SER A 324 -19.20 -7.95 -18.87
N THR A 325 -18.71 -9.16 -19.13
CA THR A 325 -19.51 -10.38 -19.27
C THR A 325 -20.04 -10.86 -17.92
N ASN A 326 -21.03 -11.76 -17.94
CA ASN A 326 -21.53 -12.38 -16.70
C ASN A 326 -20.44 -13.17 -15.96
N ALA A 327 -19.50 -13.78 -16.68
CA ALA A 327 -18.40 -14.53 -16.08
C ALA A 327 -17.41 -13.60 -15.36
N GLU A 328 -17.04 -12.49 -16.00
CA GLU A 328 -16.16 -11.47 -15.39
C GLU A 328 -16.83 -10.84 -14.16
N ASN A 329 -18.12 -10.51 -14.24
CA ASN A 329 -18.88 -10.01 -13.10
C ASN A 329 -18.92 -10.98 -11.91
N LYS A 330 -19.00 -12.29 -12.17
CA LYS A 330 -18.90 -13.31 -11.12
C LYS A 330 -17.52 -13.27 -10.45
N GLY A 331 -16.44 -13.22 -11.23
CA GLY A 331 -15.07 -13.08 -10.69
C GLY A 331 -14.90 -11.81 -9.86
N LEU A 332 -15.35 -10.66 -10.38
CA LEU A 332 -15.34 -9.38 -9.64
C LEU A 332 -16.15 -9.45 -8.33
N GLY A 333 -17.25 -10.19 -8.31
CA GLY A 333 -18.03 -10.46 -7.10
C GLY A 333 -17.23 -11.24 -6.05
N MET A 334 -16.45 -12.23 -6.47
CA MET A 334 -15.55 -12.96 -5.57
C MET A 334 -14.42 -12.07 -5.05
N TYR A 335 -13.90 -11.16 -5.89
CA TYR A 335 -12.91 -10.19 -5.44
C TYR A 335 -13.44 -9.29 -4.33
N ARG A 336 -14.64 -8.74 -4.54
CA ARG A 336 -15.33 -7.95 -3.52
C ARG A 336 -15.62 -8.74 -2.25
N MET A 337 -16.11 -9.97 -2.35
CA MET A 337 -16.38 -10.81 -1.17
C MET A 337 -15.13 -11.02 -0.32
N THR A 338 -13.98 -11.23 -0.97
CA THR A 338 -12.71 -11.41 -0.28
C THR A 338 -12.20 -10.10 0.30
N ALA A 339 -12.39 -8.97 -0.41
CA ALA A 339 -12.11 -7.63 0.14
C ALA A 339 -12.92 -7.35 1.40
N GLU A 340 -14.22 -7.67 1.42
CA GLU A 340 -15.07 -7.57 2.61
C GLU A 340 -14.57 -8.48 3.74
N ALA A 341 -14.14 -9.71 3.44
CA ALA A 341 -13.55 -10.61 4.43
C ALA A 341 -12.25 -10.06 5.04
N ILE A 342 -11.39 -9.42 4.23
CA ILE A 342 -10.21 -8.69 4.71
C ILE A 342 -10.65 -7.58 5.67
N MET A 343 -11.60 -6.73 5.26
CA MET A 343 -12.13 -5.65 6.11
C MET A 343 -12.70 -6.16 7.43
N CYS A 344 -13.41 -7.30 7.39
CA CYS A 344 -13.91 -7.96 8.58
C CYS A 344 -12.79 -8.43 9.52
N GLY A 345 -11.65 -8.88 8.99
CA GLY A 345 -10.47 -9.23 9.80
C GLY A 345 -9.82 -8.02 10.46
N LEU A 346 -9.90 -6.84 9.83
CA LEU A 346 -9.27 -5.60 10.30
C LEU A 346 -10.05 -4.86 11.38
N LEU A 347 -11.34 -5.12 11.55
CA LEU A 347 -12.19 -4.42 12.52
C LEU A 347 -12.19 -5.13 13.88
N PRO A 348 -11.75 -4.50 14.99
CA PRO A 348 -11.65 -5.16 16.30
C PRO A 348 -12.95 -5.77 16.83
N ASP A 349 -14.08 -5.10 16.57
CA ASP A 349 -15.41 -5.54 17.03
C ASP A 349 -16.07 -6.56 16.08
N SER A 350 -15.37 -6.96 15.01
CA SER A 350 -15.86 -7.97 14.06
C SER A 350 -15.78 -9.37 14.66
N PRO A 351 -16.82 -10.22 14.45
CA PRO A 351 -16.76 -11.63 14.86
C PRO A 351 -15.63 -12.43 14.22
N THR A 352 -15.04 -11.94 13.11
CA THR A 352 -13.90 -12.55 12.42
C THR A 352 -12.65 -11.69 12.51
N SER A 353 -12.56 -10.78 13.49
CA SER A 353 -11.36 -9.97 13.72
C SER A 353 -10.13 -10.87 13.87
N THR A 354 -9.02 -10.45 13.27
CA THR A 354 -7.73 -11.10 13.51
C THR A 354 -7.32 -10.98 14.98
N SER A 355 -6.65 -12.03 15.48
CA SER A 355 -5.95 -12.02 16.76
C SER A 355 -4.53 -11.44 16.66
N SER A 356 -4.03 -11.17 15.45
CA SER A 356 -2.69 -10.63 15.18
C SER A 356 -2.60 -9.14 15.53
N ARG A 357 -2.62 -8.84 16.82
CA ARG A 357 -2.57 -7.48 17.37
C ARG A 357 -1.73 -7.43 18.64
N THR A 358 -1.09 -6.28 18.86
CA THR A 358 -0.52 -5.93 20.17
C THR A 358 -1.64 -5.55 21.16
N ASP A 359 -1.32 -5.56 22.46
CA ASP A 359 -2.22 -5.03 23.51
C ASP A 359 -2.58 -3.56 23.29
N GLY A 360 -1.70 -2.80 22.63
CA GLY A 360 -1.94 -1.42 22.23
C GLY A 360 -2.81 -1.24 20.98
N GLY A 361 -3.27 -2.33 20.35
CA GLY A 361 -4.21 -2.32 19.23
C GLY A 361 -3.58 -2.24 17.83
N LEU A 362 -2.25 -2.14 17.72
CA LEU A 362 -1.54 -2.23 16.43
C LEU A 362 -1.67 -3.64 15.86
N VAL A 363 -2.03 -3.76 14.58
CA VAL A 363 -1.94 -5.01 13.81
C VAL A 363 -0.48 -5.44 13.74
N TRP A 364 -0.18 -6.65 14.22
CA TRP A 364 1.17 -7.17 14.36
C TRP A 364 1.25 -8.58 13.77
N ILE A 365 1.94 -8.71 12.64
CA ILE A 365 1.96 -9.94 11.83
C ILE A 365 3.29 -10.66 11.96
N ASP A 366 4.37 -9.92 11.75
CA ASP A 366 5.73 -10.43 11.73
C ASP A 366 6.65 -9.42 12.44
N GLU A 367 7.72 -9.93 13.06
CA GLU A 367 8.72 -9.08 13.70
C GLU A 367 9.56 -8.30 12.68
N TRP A 368 9.71 -8.84 11.47
CA TRP A 368 10.33 -8.21 10.32
C TRP A 368 9.25 -7.44 9.57
N ASN A 369 9.50 -6.15 9.31
CA ASN A 369 8.53 -5.24 8.67
C ASN A 369 7.24 -5.00 9.47
N ALA A 370 7.37 -5.01 10.80
CA ALA A 370 6.26 -4.83 11.75
C ALA A 370 5.30 -3.66 11.45
N LEU A 371 5.78 -2.57 10.86
CA LEU A 371 4.94 -1.41 10.52
C LEU A 371 4.41 -1.41 9.08
N GLN A 372 4.94 -2.25 8.20
CA GLN A 372 4.44 -2.35 6.82
C GLN A 372 3.00 -2.84 6.81
N HIS A 373 2.72 -3.97 7.47
CA HIS A 373 1.41 -4.59 7.47
C HIS A 373 0.29 -3.71 8.06
N PRO A 374 0.42 -3.08 9.25
CA PRO A 374 -0.62 -2.20 9.77
C PRO A 374 -0.87 -0.99 8.88
N ILE A 375 0.16 -0.40 8.27
CA ILE A 375 0.01 0.75 7.37
C ILE A 375 -0.59 0.34 6.02
N ALA A 376 -0.17 -0.80 5.45
CA ALA A 376 -0.77 -1.36 4.24
C ALA A 376 -2.25 -1.72 4.46
N ALA A 377 -2.59 -2.35 5.58
CA ALA A 377 -3.97 -2.65 5.95
C ALA A 377 -4.81 -1.37 6.12
N SER A 378 -4.23 -0.32 6.70
CA SER A 378 -4.89 0.98 6.85
C SER A 378 -5.17 1.63 5.50
N PHE A 379 -4.22 1.57 4.57
CA PHE A 379 -4.39 2.06 3.21
C PHE A 379 -5.52 1.32 2.48
N LEU A 380 -5.53 -0.01 2.54
CA LEU A 380 -6.61 -0.83 1.95
C LEU A 380 -7.98 -0.54 2.57
N ALA A 381 -8.06 -0.37 3.90
CA ALA A 381 -9.31 -0.02 4.59
C ALA A 381 -9.83 1.37 4.21
N VAL A 382 -8.92 2.34 4.02
CA VAL A 382 -9.23 3.69 3.55
C VAL A 382 -9.76 3.67 2.13
N LEU A 383 -9.12 2.94 1.21
CA LEU A 383 -9.58 2.79 -0.16
C LEU A 383 -10.96 2.12 -0.23
N TYR A 384 -11.14 1.02 0.48
CA TYR A 384 -12.43 0.32 0.48
C TYR A 384 -13.54 1.18 1.08
N SER A 385 -13.25 1.95 2.13
CA SER A 385 -14.17 2.95 2.70
C SER A 385 -14.57 4.00 1.64
N ASP A 386 -13.64 4.48 0.83
CA ASP A 386 -13.92 5.43 -0.25
C ASP A 386 -14.75 4.82 -1.36
N TYR A 387 -14.51 3.56 -1.70
CA TYR A 387 -15.32 2.83 -2.67
C TYR A 387 -16.75 2.65 -2.17
N MET A 388 -16.93 2.34 -0.88
CA MET A 388 -18.26 2.26 -0.25
C MET A 388 -19.00 3.60 -0.34
N LEU A 389 -18.34 4.70 0.05
CA LEU A 389 -18.96 6.04 0.02
C LEU A 389 -19.33 6.46 -1.40
N THR A 390 -18.42 6.24 -2.36
CA THR A 390 -18.60 6.63 -3.76
C THR A 390 -19.68 5.81 -4.46
N SER A 391 -19.73 4.50 -4.20
CA SER A 391 -20.75 3.60 -4.75
C SER A 391 -22.09 3.69 -4.04
N ARG A 392 -22.21 4.49 -2.97
CA ARG A 392 -23.37 4.53 -2.07
C ARG A 392 -23.71 3.16 -1.47
N THR A 393 -22.68 2.36 -1.18
CA THR A 393 -22.80 1.13 -0.41
C THR A 393 -22.74 1.48 1.08
N PRO A 394 -23.87 1.45 1.82
CA PRO A 394 -23.92 2.02 3.17
C PRO A 394 -23.17 1.17 4.20
N THR A 395 -23.22 -0.15 4.05
CA THR A 395 -22.68 -1.12 5.01
C THR A 395 -22.25 -2.41 4.32
N PHE A 396 -21.36 -3.16 4.96
CA PHE A 396 -21.07 -4.56 4.65
C PHE A 396 -21.27 -5.42 5.92
N SER A 397 -21.35 -6.74 5.76
CA SER A 397 -21.68 -7.67 6.85
C SER A 397 -20.53 -8.62 7.15
N CYS A 398 -20.15 -8.70 8.42
CA CYS A 398 -19.18 -9.65 8.96
C CYS A 398 -19.91 -10.61 9.89
N SER A 399 -20.21 -11.82 9.41
CA SER A 399 -20.92 -12.85 10.18
C SER A 399 -22.21 -12.36 10.87
N GLY A 400 -22.98 -11.52 10.18
CA GLY A 400 -24.25 -10.98 10.67
C GLY A 400 -24.15 -9.65 11.43
N VAL A 401 -22.93 -9.16 11.69
CA VAL A 401 -22.69 -7.82 12.26
C VAL A 401 -22.37 -6.85 11.13
N THR A 402 -23.07 -5.72 11.09
CA THR A 402 -22.92 -4.72 10.02
C THR A 402 -21.92 -3.62 10.38
N PHE A 403 -21.04 -3.28 9.46
CA PHE A 403 -20.06 -2.21 9.59
C PHE A 403 -20.21 -1.16 8.49
N SER A 404 -19.86 0.08 8.81
CA SER A 404 -19.94 1.22 7.90
C SER A 404 -18.57 1.64 7.38
N SER A 405 -18.55 2.50 6.35
CA SER A 405 -17.33 3.14 5.87
C SER A 405 -16.61 3.94 6.97
N SER A 406 -17.35 4.50 7.94
CA SER A 406 -16.76 5.21 9.08
C SER A 406 -15.97 4.30 10.01
N ASP A 407 -16.36 3.02 10.14
CA ASP A 407 -15.67 2.09 11.02
C ASP A 407 -14.31 1.70 10.44
N LEU A 408 -14.24 1.55 9.11
CA LEU A 408 -12.99 1.38 8.38
C LEU A 408 -12.07 2.60 8.51
N ARG A 409 -12.62 3.82 8.42
CA ARG A 409 -11.83 5.05 8.64
C ARG A 409 -11.28 5.13 10.06
N LYS A 410 -12.08 4.79 11.08
CA LYS A 410 -11.62 4.75 12.48
C LYS A 410 -10.49 3.74 12.66
N PHE A 411 -10.62 2.54 12.08
CA PHE A 411 -9.54 1.55 12.10
C PHE A 411 -8.26 2.10 11.46
N ALA A 412 -8.34 2.62 10.24
CA ALA A 412 -7.15 3.12 9.56
C ALA A 412 -6.48 4.29 10.31
N MET A 413 -7.27 5.23 10.85
CA MET A 413 -6.75 6.30 11.70
C MET A 413 -6.09 5.73 12.96
N SER A 414 -6.63 4.67 13.58
CA SER A 414 -6.04 4.08 14.78
C SER A 414 -4.61 3.57 14.54
N GLN A 415 -4.36 2.93 13.40
CA GLN A 415 -3.04 2.38 13.07
C GLN A 415 -2.06 3.49 12.67
N ALA A 416 -2.50 4.46 11.88
CA ALA A 416 -1.71 5.64 11.55
C ALA A 416 -1.35 6.44 12.82
N ASP A 417 -2.33 6.65 13.70
CA ASP A 417 -2.11 7.35 14.96
C ASP A 417 -1.18 6.59 15.89
N TYR A 418 -1.25 5.26 15.93
CA TYR A 418 -0.30 4.42 16.66
C TYR A 418 1.12 4.66 16.17
N VAL A 419 1.35 4.63 14.85
CA VAL A 419 2.67 4.92 14.26
C VAL A 419 3.12 6.36 14.54
N LEU A 420 2.21 7.32 14.61
CA LEU A 420 2.51 8.73 14.89
C LEU A 420 2.61 9.06 16.39
N GLY A 421 2.55 8.06 17.28
CA GLY A 421 2.84 8.23 18.70
C GLY A 421 1.68 7.99 19.67
N ASN A 422 0.47 7.68 19.18
CA ASN A 422 -0.64 7.23 20.03
C ASN A 422 -0.50 5.73 20.35
N ASN A 423 0.58 5.39 21.03
CA ASN A 423 0.94 4.04 21.43
C ASN A 423 1.40 4.04 22.90
N PRO A 424 1.51 2.87 23.56
CA PRO A 424 1.92 2.80 24.97
C PRO A 424 3.26 3.48 25.30
N MET A 425 4.16 3.63 24.32
CA MET A 425 5.46 4.30 24.50
C MET A 425 5.39 5.83 24.35
N GLY A 426 4.25 6.36 23.87
CA GLY A 426 4.08 7.78 23.53
C GLY A 426 5.13 8.27 22.53
N MET A 427 5.54 7.40 21.59
CA MET A 427 6.69 7.61 20.71
C MET A 427 6.30 7.45 19.25
N SER A 428 6.63 8.44 18.41
CA SER A 428 6.47 8.29 16.96
C SER A 428 7.45 7.23 16.44
N TYR A 429 6.93 6.32 15.63
CA TYR A 429 7.72 5.41 14.80
C TYR A 429 7.96 5.93 13.39
N LEU A 430 7.44 7.11 13.04
CA LEU A 430 7.90 7.86 11.88
C LEU A 430 9.07 8.76 12.29
N ILE A 431 10.28 8.41 11.87
CA ILE A 431 11.51 9.13 12.24
C ILE A 431 11.47 10.55 11.68
N GLY A 432 11.76 11.53 12.52
CA GLY A 432 11.68 12.94 12.17
C GLY A 432 10.29 13.57 12.36
N TYR A 433 9.29 12.79 12.79
CA TYR A 433 7.97 13.29 13.14
C TYR A 433 7.76 13.36 14.66
N GLY A 434 7.26 14.49 15.14
CA GLY A 434 7.03 14.76 16.57
C GLY A 434 8.33 14.91 17.38
N ASP A 435 8.18 15.09 18.69
CA ASP A 435 9.33 15.39 19.57
C ASP A 435 10.08 14.13 20.06
N LYS A 436 9.42 12.97 20.04
CA LYS A 436 9.95 11.70 20.55
C LYS A 436 9.83 10.60 19.48
N TYR A 437 10.97 10.16 18.97
CA TYR A 437 11.11 9.08 17.99
C TYR A 437 12.47 8.39 18.14
N PRO A 438 12.65 7.13 17.67
CA PRO A 438 13.94 6.43 17.72
C PRO A 438 15.08 7.22 17.08
N LYS A 439 16.22 7.31 17.75
CA LYS A 439 17.37 8.12 17.30
C LYS A 439 18.52 7.29 16.74
N GLN A 440 18.46 5.96 16.89
CA GLN A 440 19.46 5.01 16.42
C GLN A 440 18.84 4.12 15.35
N VAL A 441 18.89 4.57 14.10
CA VAL A 441 18.29 3.85 12.97
C VAL A 441 19.37 3.04 12.28
N HIS A 442 19.07 1.78 11.97
CA HIS A 442 19.95 0.89 11.20
C HIS A 442 20.03 1.36 9.74
N HIS A 443 20.76 2.44 9.50
CA HIS A 443 20.88 3.08 8.19
C HIS A 443 22.26 3.71 8.06
N ARG A 444 23.03 3.23 7.08
CA ARG A 444 24.43 3.62 6.84
C ARG A 444 24.60 5.13 6.69
N GLY A 445 23.95 5.74 5.69
CA GLY A 445 24.00 7.20 5.46
C GLY A 445 23.52 8.05 6.65
N ALA A 446 22.56 7.56 7.43
CA ALA A 446 22.08 8.25 8.62
C ALA A 446 23.11 8.25 9.77
N SER A 447 23.75 7.11 9.97
CA SER A 447 24.63 6.84 11.12
C SER A 447 26.02 7.46 11.02
N ILE A 448 26.50 7.77 9.82
CA ILE A 448 27.87 8.25 9.57
C ILE A 448 27.88 9.77 9.36
N PRO A 449 28.71 10.55 10.07
CA PRO A 449 28.84 11.99 9.84
C PRO A 449 29.28 12.32 8.41
N VAL A 450 28.80 13.44 7.87
CA VAL A 450 29.06 13.87 6.48
C VAL A 450 30.55 14.11 6.19
N ASN A 451 31.35 14.41 7.21
CA ASN A 451 32.80 14.62 7.09
C ASN A 451 33.64 13.39 7.45
N ALA A 452 33.01 12.27 7.82
CA ALA A 452 33.72 11.05 8.14
C ALA A 452 34.00 10.25 6.84
N ASN A 453 35.27 9.91 6.62
CA ASN A 453 35.66 8.89 5.66
C ASN A 453 36.00 7.62 6.44
N THR A 454 35.18 6.58 6.28
CA THR A 454 35.32 5.32 7.01
C THR A 454 35.85 4.18 6.13
N GLY A 455 35.85 4.35 4.81
CA GLY A 455 35.81 3.21 3.88
C GLY A 455 34.78 2.17 4.34
N CYS A 456 35.06 0.90 4.06
CA CYS A 456 34.21 -0.25 4.43
C CYS A 456 34.19 -0.59 5.95
N ASP A 457 34.91 0.13 6.83
CA ASP A 457 35.07 -0.23 8.26
C ASP A 457 34.33 0.73 9.24
N GLY A 458 33.23 1.35 8.81
CA GLY A 458 32.48 2.30 9.63
C GLY A 458 31.60 1.70 10.72
N PHE A 459 31.77 0.41 11.09
CA PHE A 459 30.89 -0.29 12.05
C PHE A 459 30.86 0.33 13.45
N GLN A 460 31.86 1.15 13.80
CA GLN A 460 31.83 1.96 15.01
C GLN A 460 30.60 2.89 15.08
N TRP A 461 30.10 3.37 13.93
CA TRP A 461 28.91 4.22 13.85
C TRP A 461 27.63 3.43 14.04
N LEU A 462 27.55 2.20 13.52
CA LEU A 462 26.45 1.27 13.79
C LEU A 462 26.36 0.93 15.30
N LYS A 463 27.51 0.72 15.94
CA LYS A 463 27.60 0.31 17.36
C LYS A 463 27.59 1.49 18.34
N SER A 464 27.52 2.72 17.83
CA SER A 464 27.55 3.92 18.65
C SER A 464 26.31 4.00 19.54
N PRO A 465 26.44 4.28 20.86
CA PRO A 465 25.30 4.52 21.73
C PRO A 465 24.69 5.92 21.52
N ASN A 466 25.33 6.78 20.74
CA ASN A 466 24.84 8.12 20.44
C ASN A 466 23.76 8.09 19.35
N PRO A 467 22.84 9.07 19.33
CA PRO A 467 21.97 9.33 18.19
C PRO A 467 22.72 9.34 16.85
N ASN A 468 22.09 8.85 15.79
CA ASN A 468 22.57 9.04 14.43
C ASN A 468 22.78 10.54 14.17
N PRO A 469 23.92 10.96 13.57
CA PRO A 469 24.22 12.36 13.29
C PRO A 469 23.26 12.97 12.27
N ASN A 470 22.67 12.15 11.39
CA ASN A 470 21.70 12.58 10.39
C ASN A 470 20.33 11.95 10.65
N VAL A 471 19.27 12.72 10.49
CA VAL A 471 17.89 12.21 10.60
C VAL A 471 17.49 11.60 9.25
N ALA A 472 17.55 10.27 9.14
CA ALA A 472 16.89 9.55 8.06
C ALA A 472 15.40 9.49 8.37
N VAL A 473 14.65 10.37 7.71
CA VAL A 473 13.21 10.38 7.79
C VAL A 473 12.69 9.08 7.18
N VAL A 474 12.22 8.13 7.98
CA VAL A 474 11.79 6.78 7.56
C VAL A 474 10.78 6.21 8.56
N LEU A 475 9.98 5.22 8.16
CA LEU A 475 9.24 4.39 9.12
C LEU A 475 10.21 3.46 9.85
N PHE A 476 10.21 3.51 11.17
CA PHE A 476 11.07 2.71 11.99
C PHE A 476 10.62 1.25 12.02
N CYS A 477 11.52 0.31 11.71
CA CYS A 477 11.26 -1.11 11.88
C CYS A 477 11.94 -1.59 13.18
N TRP A 478 11.16 -1.90 14.22
CA TRP A 478 11.65 -2.35 15.54
C TRP A 478 11.61 -3.88 15.64
N ARG A 479 12.69 -4.50 16.15
CA ARG A 479 12.81 -5.97 16.30
C ARG A 479 12.20 -6.55 17.59
N SER A 480 11.82 -5.76 18.59
CA SER A 480 11.23 -6.28 19.84
C SER A 480 10.20 -5.35 20.50
N PHE A 481 8.91 -5.54 20.20
CA PHE A 481 7.82 -4.97 21.00
C PHE A 481 7.45 -5.83 22.23
N GLN A 482 8.24 -6.88 22.51
CA GLN A 482 8.04 -7.75 23.68
C GLN A 482 9.03 -7.41 24.78
N GLU A 483 8.76 -6.34 25.52
CA GLU A 483 9.10 -6.24 26.96
C GLU A 483 7.94 -5.59 27.71
#